data_AF-A0A1F7WJB8-F1
#
_entry.id   AF-A0A1F7WJB8-F1
#
_cell.length_a   1.000
_cell.length_b   1.000
_cell.length_c   1.000
_cell.angle_alpha   90.00
_cell.angle_beta   90.00
_cell.angle_gamma   90.00
#
_symmetry.space_group_name_H-M   'P 1'
#
loop_
_entity.id
_entity.type
_entity.pdbx_description
1 polymer ?
#
loop_
_entity_poly.entity_id
_entity_poly.type
_entity_poly.pdbx_seq_one_letter_code
_entity_poly.pdbx_strand_id
1 'polypeptide(L)' 'MEGGDEPVVVVKKQKGESEDRLIARFKKKVLAEGILLDLRERERYKKPAERRKEQKYRIKHQIELEKKRNY' A
#
# COMPACT_ATOMS: atom_id res chain seq x y z
N MET A 1 -26.60 3.64 7.19
CA MET A 1 -25.35 2.96 6.78
C MET A 1 -24.24 3.98 6.98
N GLU A 2 -23.81 4.17 8.24
CA GLU A 2 -22.68 5.05 8.57
C GLU A 2 -21.41 4.27 8.25
N GLY A 3 -20.80 4.54 7.10
CA GLY A 3 -19.58 3.86 6.64
C GLY A 3 -18.63 4.81 5.94
N GLY A 4 -18.62 6.10 6.33
CA GLY A 4 -17.92 7.16 5.63
C GLY A 4 -16.72 7.78 6.36
N ASP A 5 -16.60 7.62 7.68
CA ASP A 5 -15.66 8.44 8.48
C ASP A 5 -14.55 7.65 9.20
N GLU A 6 -14.40 6.35 8.95
CA GLU A 6 -13.28 5.61 9.53
C GLU A 6 -11.99 5.84 8.73
N PRO A 7 -10.96 6.46 9.34
CA PRO A 7 -9.67 6.64 8.68
C PRO A 7 -9.00 5.28 8.45
N VAL A 8 -8.66 5.00 7.19
CA VAL A 8 -8.01 3.75 6.74
C VAL A 8 -6.73 3.43 7.55
N VAL A 9 -5.99 4.46 8.00
CA VAL A 9 -4.82 4.31 8.87
C VAL A 9 -4.84 5.33 9.99
N VAL A 10 -4.79 4.83 11.23
CA VAL A 10 -4.54 5.63 12.43
C VAL A 10 -3.21 5.24 13.06
N VAL A 11 -2.39 6.24 13.39
CA VAL A 11 -1.16 6.11 14.17
C VAL A 11 -1.17 7.17 15.26
N LYS A 12 -1.18 6.73 16.53
CA LYS A 12 -1.10 7.61 17.70
C LYS A 12 0.37 7.81 18.12
N LYS A 13 0.72 9.04 18.49
CA LYS A 13 2.04 9.41 19.03
C LYS A 13 2.26 8.71 20.38
N GLN A 14 3.42 8.10 20.53
CA GLN A 14 3.82 7.48 21.80
C GLN A 14 4.56 8.48 22.69
N LYS A 15 4.56 8.24 24.01
CA LYS A 15 5.28 9.09 24.96
C LYS A 15 6.79 9.03 24.68
N GLY A 16 7.41 10.19 24.49
CA GLY A 16 8.85 10.29 24.15
C GLY A 16 9.19 9.99 22.69
N GLU A 17 8.21 9.80 21.81
CA GLU A 17 8.43 9.60 20.38
C GLU A 17 8.71 10.94 19.67
N SER A 18 9.80 10.98 18.90
CA SER A 18 10.07 12.12 18.01
C SER A 18 9.09 12.14 16.83
N GLU A 19 8.88 13.32 16.25
CA GLU A 19 7.96 13.48 15.13
C GLU A 19 8.38 12.67 13.91
N ASP A 20 9.68 12.59 13.63
CA ASP A 20 10.22 11.78 12.54
C ASP A 20 9.88 10.29 12.70
N ARG A 21 9.95 9.76 13.93
CA ARG A 21 9.60 8.35 14.20
C ARG A 21 8.10 8.10 14.04
N LEU A 22 7.27 9.06 14.46
CA LEU A 22 5.83 9.01 14.24
C LEU A 22 5.49 8.99 12.74
N ILE A 23 6.10 9.90 11.97
CA ILE A 23 5.93 9.99 10.51
C ILE A 23 6.42 8.71 9.83
N ALA A 24 7.55 8.15 10.27
CA ALA A 24 8.08 6.90 9.72
C ALA A 24 7.13 5.72 9.96
N ARG A 25 6.54 5.59 11.15
CA ARG A 25 5.52 4.57 11.45
C ARG A 25 4.27 4.76 10.61
N PHE A 26 3.81 6.00 10.45
CA PHE A 26 2.68 6.31 9.58
C PHE A 26 2.96 5.92 8.14
N LYS A 27 4.10 6.34 7.56
CA LYS A 27 4.52 5.95 6.20
C LYS A 27 4.57 4.44 6.04
N LYS A 28 5.17 3.72 7.00
CA LYS A 28 5.23 2.25 6.97
C LYS A 28 3.84 1.62 6.95
N LYS A 29 2.90 2.12 7.76
CA LYS A 29 1.53 1.61 7.82
C LYS A 29 0.74 1.92 6.54
N VAL A 30 0.85 3.13 6.00
CA VAL A 30 0.24 3.51 4.70
C VAL A 30 0.73 2.63 3.56
N LEU A 31 2.05 2.33 3.52
CA LEU A 31 2.63 1.44 2.52
C LEU A 31 2.18 -0.01 2.70
N ALA A 32 2.09 -0.50 3.94
CA ALA A 32 1.65 -1.87 4.24
C ALA A 32 0.19 -2.10 3.85
N GLU A 33 -0.69 -1.13 4.10
CA GLU A 33 -2.11 -1.18 3.71
C GLU A 33 -2.32 -1.00 2.19
N GLY A 34 -1.28 -0.65 1.42
CA GLY A 34 -1.36 -0.53 -0.03
C GLY A 34 -2.26 0.61 -0.54
N ILE A 35 -2.68 1.54 0.32
CA ILE A 35 -3.70 2.57 0.04
C ILE A 35 -3.40 3.35 -1.23
N LEU A 36 -2.14 3.78 -1.41
CA LEU A 36 -1.75 4.57 -2.56
C LEU A 36 -1.84 3.79 -3.88
N LEU A 37 -1.56 2.48 -3.85
CA LEU A 37 -1.70 1.61 -5.01
C LEU A 37 -3.16 1.40 -5.35
N ASP A 38 -3.99 1.14 -4.34
CA ASP A 38 -5.43 0.97 -4.49
C ASP A 38 -6.11 2.21 -5.06
N LEU A 39 -5.76 3.39 -4.55
CA LEU A 39 -6.28 4.66 -5.07
C LEU A 39 -5.89 4.87 -6.53
N ARG A 40 -4.63 4.57 -6.89
CA ARG A 40 -4.15 4.67 -8.26
C ARG A 40 -4.83 3.65 -9.20
N GLU A 41 -5.10 2.43 -8.74
CA GLU A 41 -5.84 1.44 -9.51
C GLU A 41 -7.30 1.85 -9.74
N ARG A 42 -7.91 2.57 -8.78
CA ARG A 42 -9.30 3.03 -8.82
C ARG A 42 -9.49 4.36 -9.55
N GLU A 43 -8.41 5.13 -9.77
CA GLU A 43 -8.45 6.44 -10.43
C GLU A 43 -9.11 6.40 -11.81
N ARG A 44 -8.92 5.30 -12.55
CA ARG A 44 -9.54 5.09 -13.87
C ARG A 44 -10.17 3.73 -13.96
N TYR A 45 -11.27 3.64 -14.71
CA TYR A 45 -11.84 2.35 -15.07
C TYR A 45 -10.85 1.56 -15.93
N LYS A 46 -10.67 0.28 -15.60
CA LYS A 46 -9.91 -0.71 -16.37
C LYS A 46 -10.79 -1.93 -16.58
N LYS A 47 -10.70 -2.55 -17.76
CA LYS A 47 -11.45 -3.79 -18.01
C LYS A 47 -10.96 -4.89 -17.06
N PRO A 48 -11.82 -5.83 -16.63
CA PRO A 48 -11.42 -6.93 -15.75
C PRO A 48 -10.25 -7.77 -16.31
N ALA A 49 -10.15 -7.89 -17.64
CA ALA A 49 -9.03 -8.57 -18.29
C ALA A 49 -7.70 -7.83 -18.10
N GLU A 50 -7.69 -6.50 -18.20
CA GLU A 50 -6.50 -5.66 -18.01
C GLU A 50 -6.03 -5.72 -16.56
N ARG A 51 -6.97 -5.63 -15.60
CA ARG A 51 -6.66 -5.79 -14.17
C ARG A 51 -5.98 -7.12 -13.86
N ARG A 52 -6.50 -8.22 -14.40
CA ARG A 52 -5.90 -9.57 -14.25
C ARG A 52 -4.51 -9.66 -14.89
N LYS A 53 -4.30 -9.02 -16.04
CA LYS A 53 -3.00 -8.98 -16.72
C LYS A 53 -1.96 -8.23 -15.90
N GLU A 54 -2.30 -7.05 -15.40
CA GLU A 54 -1.42 -6.23 -14.54
C GLU A 54 -1.07 -6.95 -13.24
N GLN A 55 -2.05 -7.60 -12.60
CA GLN A 55 -1.81 -8.36 -11.38
C GLN A 55 -0.80 -9.50 -11.61
N LYS A 56 -0.96 -10.27 -12.69
CA LYS A 56 -0.01 -11.35 -13.05
C LYS A 56 1.39 -10.81 -13.31
N TYR A 57 1.49 -9.67 -14.03
CA TYR A 57 2.77 -9.03 -14.29
C TYR A 57 3.46 -8.57 -13.00
N ARG A 58 2.71 -7.96 -12.08
CA ARG A 58 3.20 -7.52 -10.76
C ARG A 58 3.77 -8.67 -9.95
N ILE A 59 3.04 -9.80 -9.86
CA ILE A 59 3.50 -11.00 -9.13
C ILE A 59 4.79 -11.55 -9.76
N LYS A 60 4.82 -11.70 -11.09
CA LYS A 60 6.01 -12.20 -11.80
C LYS A 60 7.22 -11.31 -11.56
N HIS A 61 7.02 -9.99 -11.60
CA HIS A 61 8.08 -9.02 -11.33
C HIS A 61 8.60 -9.10 -9.89
N GLN A 62 7.72 -9.25 -8.90
CA GLN A 62 8.13 -9.44 -7.50
C GLN A 62 8.97 -10.70 -7.31
N ILE A 63 8.56 -11.82 -7.91
CA ILE A 63 9.31 -13.09 -7.88
C ILE A 63 10.71 -12.90 -8.50
N GLU A 64 10.82 -12.15 -9.59
CA GLU A 64 12.12 -11.88 -10.24
C GLU A 64 13.04 -11.04 -9.34
N LEU A 65 12.51 -9.99 -8.70
CA LEU A 65 13.26 -9.16 -7.76
C LEU A 65 13.75 -9.96 -6.55
N GLU A 66 12.93 -10.87 -6.03
CA GLU A 66 13.30 -11.72 -4.90
C GLU A 66 14.41 -12.70 -5.28
N LYS A 67 14.34 -13.31 -6.48
CA LYS A 67 15.42 -14.15 -7.00
C LYS A 67 16.75 -13.39 -7.12
N LYS A 68 16.70 -12.14 -7.59
CA LYS A 68 17.89 -11.28 -7.70
C LYS A 68 18.48 -10.87 -6.35
N ARG A 69 17.67 -10.79 -5.30
CA ARG A 69 18.12 -10.42 -3.94
C ARG A 69 18.82 -11.58 -3.22
N ASN A 70 18.48 -12.82 -3.58
CA ASN A 70 19.01 -14.03 -2.94
C ASN A 70 20.25 -14.62 -3.64
N TYR A 71 20.81 -13.91 -4.62
CA TYR A 71 22.09 -14.23 -5.28
C TYR A 71 23.12 -13.15 -4.90
#